data_AF-A0A520MX30-F1
#
_entry.id   AF-A0A520MX30-F1
#
_cell.length_a   1.000
_cell.length_b   1.000
_cell.length_c   1.000
_cell.angle_alpha   90.00
_cell.angle_beta   90.00
_cell.angle_gamma   90.00
#
_symmetry.space_group_name_H-M   'P 1'
#
loop_
_entity.id
_entity.type
_entity.pdbx_description
1 polymer ?
#
loop_
_entity_poly.entity_id
_entity_poly.type
_entity_poly.pdbx_seq_one_letter_code
_entity_poly.pdbx_strand_id
1 'polypeptide(L)'
;CHFKEDPVMPGCLGLDAMWQLLGFYLLWSGLPGIGRALGADNIKFFGQVLPKAKKVNYKLDIKRIINRGAIVGLADGEMFVDEKKIYTAERLKVGLFKDPSNF
;
A
#
# COMPACT_ATOMS: atom_id res chain seq x y z
N CYS A 1 3.45 -18.37 -11.74
CA CYS A 1 2.28 -19.00 -11.08
C CYS A 1 0.99 -18.20 -11.28
N HIS A 2 1.05 -16.92 -11.66
CA HIS A 2 -0.14 -16.08 -11.84
C HIS A 2 -0.16 -15.43 -13.24
N PHE A 3 -0.91 -15.96 -14.19
CA PHE A 3 -1.42 -17.33 -14.24
C PHE A 3 -0.43 -18.23 -15.00
N LYS A 4 -0.76 -19.52 -15.15
CA LYS A 4 -0.07 -20.33 -16.16
C LYS A 4 -0.48 -19.79 -17.53
N GLU A 5 0.49 -19.57 -18.43
CA GLU A 5 0.29 -19.08 -19.81
C GLU A 5 -0.28 -17.67 -19.99
N ASP A 6 -0.85 -17.05 -18.96
CA ASP A 6 -1.28 -15.63 -18.95
C ASP A 6 -0.59 -14.86 -17.81
N PRO A 7 0.70 -14.49 -17.97
CA PRO A 7 1.49 -13.94 -16.89
C PRO A 7 1.13 -12.48 -16.61
N VAL A 8 0.72 -12.21 -15.37
CA VAL A 8 0.38 -10.87 -14.89
C VAL A 8 0.72 -10.73 -13.41
N MET A 9 1.29 -9.60 -13.01
CA MET A 9 1.52 -9.33 -11.58
C MET A 9 0.18 -9.32 -10.83
N PRO A 10 0.05 -10.08 -9.72
CA PRO A 10 -1.15 -10.00 -8.89
C PRO A 10 -1.40 -8.58 -8.39
N GLY A 11 -2.59 -8.03 -8.66
CA GLY A 11 -2.96 -6.67 -8.22
C GLY A 11 -2.86 -6.47 -6.71
N CYS A 12 -3.10 -7.53 -5.92
CA CYS A 12 -2.97 -7.51 -4.47
C CYS A 12 -1.55 -7.19 -3.99
N LEU A 13 -0.50 -7.60 -4.71
CA LEU A 13 0.89 -7.28 -4.34
C LEU A 13 1.21 -5.80 -4.60
N GLY A 14 0.61 -5.20 -5.63
CA GLY A 14 0.71 -3.75 -5.87
C GLY A 14 -0.01 -2.94 -4.81
N LEU A 15 -1.18 -3.41 -4.37
CA LEU A 15 -1.91 -2.80 -3.24
C LEU A 15 -1.12 -2.94 -1.92
N ASP A 16 -0.56 -4.11 -1.66
CA ASP A 16 0.22 -4.37 -0.44
C ASP A 16 1.47 -3.50 -0.34
N ALA A 17 2.16 -3.25 -1.47
CA ALA A 17 3.27 -2.31 -1.52
C ALA A 17 2.88 -0.90 -1.04
N MET A 18 1.64 -0.45 -1.28
CA MET A 18 1.16 0.83 -0.75
C MET A 18 1.02 0.80 0.78
N TRP A 19 0.49 -0.28 1.37
CA TRP A 19 0.47 -0.43 2.83
C TRP A 19 1.87 -0.54 3.41
N GLN A 20 2.78 -1.26 2.78
CA GLN A 20 4.17 -1.35 3.23
C GLN A 20 4.85 0.02 3.25
N LEU A 21 4.67 0.82 2.20
CA LEU A 21 5.22 2.19 2.12
C LEU A 21 4.62 3.12 3.19
N LEU A 22 3.32 3.03 3.44
CA LEU A 22 2.68 3.80 4.51
C LEU A 22 3.19 3.37 5.89
N GLY A 23 3.32 2.08 6.15
CA GLY A 23 3.88 1.56 7.40
C GLY A 23 5.35 1.97 7.60
N PHE A 24 6.15 1.88 6.53
CA PHE A 24 7.52 2.37 6.54
C PHE A 24 7.59 3.86 6.86
N TYR A 25 6.74 4.68 6.22
CA TYR A 25 6.69 6.12 6.46
C TYR A 25 6.35 6.46 7.92
N LEU A 26 5.43 5.72 8.55
CA LEU A 26 5.12 5.90 9.97
C LEU A 26 6.34 5.65 10.87
N LEU A 27 7.06 4.54 10.64
CA LEU A 27 8.29 4.22 11.37
C LEU A 27 9.40 5.25 11.10
N TRP A 28 9.56 5.65 9.84
CA TRP A 28 10.52 6.67 9.42
C TRP A 28 10.24 8.04 10.07
N SER A 29 8.96 8.32 10.37
CA SER A 29 8.53 9.51 11.10
C SER A 29 8.80 9.44 12.62
N GLY A 30 9.53 8.42 13.10
CA GLY A 30 9.91 8.26 14.50
C GLY A 30 8.83 7.64 15.39
N LEU A 31 7.77 7.09 14.81
CA LEU A 31 6.67 6.47 15.57
C LEU A 31 7.03 5.01 15.89
N PRO A 32 6.86 4.54 17.15
CA PRO A 32 7.21 3.18 17.53
C PRO A 32 6.09 2.18 17.22
N GLY A 33 6.45 0.91 17.05
CA GLY A 33 5.52 -0.22 17.00
C GLY A 33 5.73 -1.11 15.78
N ILE A 34 4.82 -2.06 15.62
CA ILE A 34 4.82 -3.08 14.57
C ILE A 34 3.63 -2.80 13.65
N GLY A 35 3.89 -2.71 12.35
CA GLY A 35 2.89 -2.35 11.34
C GLY A 35 1.83 -3.44 11.09
N ARG A 36 0.57 -3.02 10.96
CA ARG A 36 -0.54 -3.83 10.43
C ARG A 36 -1.34 -2.99 9.44
N ALA A 37 -1.57 -3.52 8.25
CA ALA A 37 -2.55 -2.96 7.32
C ALA A 37 -3.94 -3.11 7.94
N LEU A 38 -4.72 -2.03 7.93
CA LEU A 38 -6.07 -1.98 8.51
C LEU A 38 -7.17 -1.85 7.44
N GLY A 39 -6.79 -1.90 6.17
CA GLY A 39 -7.69 -1.81 5.02
C GLY A 39 -7.48 -0.56 4.16
N ALA A 40 -8.37 -0.41 3.19
CA ALA A 40 -8.46 0.71 2.25
C ALA A 40 -9.89 0.78 1.69
N ASP A 41 -10.25 1.94 1.14
CA ASP A 41 -11.53 2.18 0.47
C ASP A 41 -11.29 2.35 -1.04
N ASN A 42 -12.33 2.17 -1.86
CA ASN A 42 -12.35 2.50 -3.30
C ASN A 42 -11.13 2.01 -4.11
N ILE A 43 -10.67 0.78 -3.86
CA ILE A 43 -9.57 0.17 -4.63
C ILE A 43 -10.04 -0.06 -6.07
N LYS A 44 -9.29 0.47 -7.04
CA LYS A 44 -9.56 0.27 -8.46
C LYS A 44 -8.33 -0.28 -9.17
N PHE A 45 -8.55 -1.35 -9.94
CA PHE A 45 -7.58 -1.91 -10.86
C PHE A 45 -8.08 -1.68 -12.29
N PHE A 46 -7.42 -0.82 -13.05
CA PHE A 46 -7.82 -0.45 -14.41
C PHE A 46 -6.66 -0.57 -15.41
N GLY A 47 -5.68 -1.40 -15.06
CA GLY A 47 -4.55 -1.77 -15.89
C GLY A 47 -3.83 -2.96 -15.27
N GLN A 48 -2.65 -3.30 -15.81
CA GLN A 48 -1.92 -4.49 -15.42
C GLN A 48 -0.42 -4.33 -15.63
N VAL A 49 0.37 -5.11 -14.91
CA VAL A 49 1.82 -5.22 -15.10
C VAL A 49 2.13 -6.55 -15.78
N LEU A 50 2.67 -6.48 -17.00
CA LEU A 50 3.09 -7.64 -17.80
C LEU A 50 4.59 -7.90 -17.65
N PRO A 51 5.10 -9.11 -17.97
CA PRO A 51 6.51 -9.45 -17.82
C PRO A 51 7.50 -8.54 -18.56
N LYS A 52 7.05 -7.87 -19.64
CA LYS A 52 7.86 -6.94 -20.43
C LYS A 52 7.95 -5.53 -19.83
N ALA A 53 7.15 -5.22 -18.80
CA ALA A 53 7.18 -3.93 -18.14
C ALA A 53 8.53 -3.70 -17.46
N LYS A 54 8.99 -2.45 -17.41
CA LYS A 54 10.34 -2.15 -16.90
C LYS A 54 10.31 -1.63 -15.47
N LYS A 55 9.37 -0.75 -15.15
CA LYS A 55 9.34 -0.08 -13.84
C LYS A 55 7.92 0.14 -13.34
N VAL A 56 7.70 -0.26 -12.10
CA VAL A 56 6.55 0.15 -11.30
C VAL A 56 6.94 1.33 -10.42
N ASN A 57 6.09 2.34 -10.34
CA ASN A 57 6.24 3.45 -9.40
C ASN A 57 5.00 3.54 -8.51
N TYR A 58 5.21 3.79 -7.22
CA TYR A 58 4.17 4.03 -6.25
C TYR A 58 4.22 5.48 -5.81
N LYS A 59 3.06 6.12 -5.71
CA LYS A 59 2.91 7.47 -5.16
C LYS A 59 1.90 7.39 -4.04
N LEU A 60 2.30 7.87 -2.85
CA LEU A 60 1.40 8.00 -1.71
C LEU A 60 1.22 9.48 -1.41
N ASP A 61 -0.03 9.87 -1.15
CA ASP A 61 -0.40 11.16 -0.60
C ASP A 61 -0.87 10.97 0.85
N ILE A 62 0.00 11.33 1.80
CA ILE A 62 -0.26 11.16 3.22
C ILE A 62 -1.32 12.17 3.67
N LYS A 63 -2.51 11.68 4.02
CA LYS A 63 -3.64 12.54 4.41
C LYS A 63 -3.60 12.92 5.88
N ARG A 64 -3.27 11.97 6.75
CA ARG A 64 -3.32 12.18 8.20
C ARG A 64 -2.49 11.13 8.94
N ILE A 65 -1.85 11.55 10.02
CA ILE A 65 -1.30 10.67 11.05
C ILE A 65 -2.06 10.94 12.35
N ILE A 66 -2.57 9.89 12.97
CA ILE A 66 -3.20 9.93 14.29
C ILE A 66 -2.21 9.34 15.29
N ASN A 67 -1.88 10.09 16.33
CA ASN A 67 -1.00 9.65 17.43
C ASN A 67 -1.56 10.14 18.77
N ARG A 68 -2.64 9.48 19.24
CA ARG A 68 -3.30 9.78 20.52
C ARG A 68 -3.77 8.47 21.17
N GLY A 69 -2.81 7.66 21.61
CA GLY A 69 -3.04 6.29 22.10
C GLY A 69 -2.77 5.26 21.00
N ALA A 70 -3.66 5.15 20.02
CA ALA A 70 -3.41 4.38 18.80
C ALA A 70 -2.63 5.22 17.78
N ILE A 71 -1.68 4.58 17.08
CA ILE A 71 -0.91 5.19 15.98
C ILE A 71 -1.47 4.66 14.67
N VAL A 72 -2.04 5.54 13.84
CA VAL A 72 -2.64 5.18 12.55
C VAL A 72 -2.27 6.20 11.48
N GLY A 73 -1.71 5.72 10.38
CA GLY A 73 -1.49 6.49 9.15
C GLY A 73 -2.66 6.32 8.18
N LEU A 74 -3.02 7.41 7.51
CA LEU A 74 -3.98 7.43 6.41
C LEU A 74 -3.33 8.06 5.18
N ALA A 75 -3.49 7.41 4.03
CA ALA A 75 -3.01 7.91 2.75
C ALA A 75 -3.94 7.52 1.59
N ASP A 76 -3.84 8.26 0.50
CA ASP A 76 -4.29 7.77 -0.81
C ASP A 76 -3.08 7.28 -1.59
N GLY A 77 -3.26 6.26 -2.42
CA GLY A 77 -2.20 5.61 -3.17
C GLY A 77 -2.51 5.50 -4.66
N GLU A 78 -1.48 5.72 -5.47
CA GLU A 78 -1.51 5.50 -6.92
C GLU A 78 -0.35 4.59 -7.31
N MET A 79 -0.59 3.67 -8.25
CA MET A 79 0.46 2.84 -8.85
C MET A 79 0.51 3.05 -10.36
N PHE A 80 1.73 3.17 -10.86
CA PHE A 80 2.05 3.37 -12.26
C PHE A 80 2.93 2.23 -12.76
N VAL A 81 2.73 1.81 -14.00
CA VAL A 81 3.65 0.94 -14.73
C VAL A 81 4.12 1.66 -15.97
N ASP A 82 5.43 1.83 -16.12
CA ASP A 82 6.03 2.56 -17.24
C ASP A 82 5.28 3.90 -17.52
N GLU A 83 5.12 4.70 -16.46
CA GLU A 83 4.44 6.02 -16.43
C GLU A 83 2.91 6.01 -16.58
N LYS A 84 2.30 4.87 -16.94
CA LYS A 84 0.84 4.74 -17.01
C LYS A 84 0.25 4.43 -15.64
N LYS A 85 -0.67 5.26 -15.16
CA LYS A 85 -1.46 4.97 -13.93
C LYS A 85 -2.35 3.75 -14.18
N ILE A 86 -2.30 2.78 -13.27
CA ILE A 86 -3.07 1.54 -13.38
C ILE A 86 -3.90 1.24 -12.15
N TYR A 87 -3.46 1.61 -10.95
CA TYR A 87 -4.20 1.39 -9.70
C TYR A 87 -4.40 2.68 -8.93
N THR A 88 -5.51 2.74 -8.19
CA THR A 88 -5.77 3.73 -7.14
C THR A 88 -6.32 3.02 -5.90
N ALA A 89 -5.95 3.51 -4.73
CA ALA A 89 -6.55 3.13 -3.45
C ALA A 89 -6.78 4.40 -2.64
N GLU A 90 -7.99 4.57 -2.11
CA GLU A 90 -8.33 5.70 -1.25
C GLU A 90 -8.30 5.24 0.20
N ARG A 91 -7.94 6.15 1.12
CA ARG A 91 -8.02 5.89 2.57
C ARG A 91 -7.32 4.58 2.99
N LEU A 92 -6.15 4.29 2.43
CA LEU A 92 -5.23 3.28 2.95
C LEU A 92 -4.99 3.55 4.43
N LYS A 93 -5.10 2.52 5.26
CA LYS A 93 -4.85 2.61 6.71
C LYS A 93 -3.77 1.63 7.12
N VAL A 94 -2.79 2.11 7.87
CA VAL A 94 -1.80 1.27 8.56
C VAL A 94 -1.71 1.71 10.01
N GLY A 95 -1.80 0.77 10.93
CA GLY A 95 -1.60 0.99 12.36
C GLY A 95 -0.22 0.52 12.82
N LEU A 96 0.35 1.20 13.82
CA LEU A 96 1.51 0.70 14.57
C LEU A 96 1.06 0.24 15.96
N PHE A 97 1.42 -1.00 16.31
CA PHE A 97 1.02 -1.63 17.57
C PHE A 97 2.27 -1.99 18.39
N LYS A 98 2.22 -1.76 19.71
CA LYS A 98 3.31 -2.19 20.61
C LYS A 98 3.42 -3.71 20.65
N ASP A 99 2.28 -4.38 20.75
CA ASP A 99 2.15 -5.84 20.68
C ASP A 99 0.94 -6.20 19.82
N PRO A 100 1.16 -6.78 18.62
CA PRO A 100 0.09 -7.22 17.73
C PRO A 100 -0.38 -8.66 18.00
N SER A 101 -0.01 -9.29 19.12
CA SER A 101 -0.40 -10.66 19.46
C SER A 101 -1.92 -10.85 19.63
N ASN A 102 -2.64 -9.80 20.00
CA ASN A 102 -4.08 -9.78 20.22
C ASN A 102 -4.88 -9.28 19.01
N PHE A 103 -4.25 -9.22 17.84
CA PHE A 103 -4.93 -8.87 16.58
C PHE A 103 -5.66 -10.06 15.98
#